data_AF-A0A7V9G1V0-F1
#
_entry.id   AF-A0A7V9G1V0-F1
#
_cell.length_a   1.000
_cell.length_b   1.000
_cell.length_c   1.000
_cell.angle_alpha   90.00
_cell.angle_beta   90.00
_cell.angle_gamma   90.00
#
_symmetry.space_group_name_H-M   'P 1'
#
loop_
_entity.id
_entity.type
_entity.pdbx_description
1 polymer ?
#
loop_
_entity_poly.entity_id
_entity_poly.type
_entity_poly.pdbx_seq_one_letter_code
_entity_poly.pdbx_strand_id
1 'polypeptide(L)'
;MDRPILHPIVSELAEHERLRAFAEALPARARVSEAALPLVVAALHEHLGRSLVLLAPEDADARDAAEAAGWLLGEERVAFLP
;
A
#
# COMPACT_ATOMS: atom_id res chain seq x y z
N MET A 1 5.63 -16.39 -6.70
CA MET A 1 6.69 -15.50 -7.22
C MET A 1 7.57 -15.10 -6.06
N ASP A 2 8.83 -14.79 -6.34
CA ASP A 2 9.75 -14.36 -5.30
C ASP A 2 9.30 -13.01 -4.74
N ARG A 3 9.33 -12.82 -3.42
CA ARG A 3 8.90 -11.57 -2.80
C ARG A 3 10.01 -10.53 -2.97
N PRO A 4 9.71 -9.25 -3.27
CA PRO A 4 10.74 -8.21 -3.35
C PRO A 4 11.57 -8.10 -2.06
N ILE A 5 12.80 -7.59 -2.17
CA ILE A 5 13.70 -7.41 -1.01
C ILE A 5 13.10 -6.53 0.10
N LEU A 6 12.21 -5.58 -0.26
CA LEU A 6 11.55 -4.69 0.69
C LEU A 6 10.26 -5.28 1.30
N HIS A 7 9.80 -6.43 0.81
CA HIS A 7 8.58 -7.08 1.28
C HIS A 7 8.54 -7.37 2.80
N PRO A 8 9.65 -7.71 3.48
CA PRO A 8 9.63 -7.88 4.93
C PRO A 8 9.09 -6.65 5.70
N ILE A 9 9.31 -5.43 5.19
CA ILE A 9 8.79 -4.19 5.80
C ILE A 9 7.27 -4.12 5.69
N VAL A 10 6.71 -4.59 4.57
CA VAL A 10 5.27 -4.71 4.35
C VAL A 10 4.66 -5.71 5.33
N SER A 11 5.32 -6.87 5.49
CA SER A 11 4.86 -7.95 6.36
C SER A 11 4.81 -7.49 7.82
N GLU A 12 5.86 -6.82 8.29
CA GLU A 12 5.92 -6.26 9.65
C GLU A 12 4.77 -5.27 9.90
N LEU A 13 4.53 -4.35 8.96
CA LEU A 13 3.43 -3.38 9.12
C LEU A 13 2.05 -4.05 9.05
N ALA A 14 1.89 -5.10 8.23
CA ALA A 14 0.64 -5.84 8.08
C ALA A 14 0.19 -6.53 9.38
N GLU A 15 1.15 -6.92 10.22
CA GLU A 15 0.90 -7.53 11.53
C GLU A 15 0.70 -6.49 12.65
N HIS A 16 1.12 -5.25 12.43
CA HIS A 16 1.12 -4.18 13.42
C HIS A 16 -0.30 -3.78 13.87
N GLU A 17 -0.51 -3.69 15.19
CA GLU A 17 -1.83 -3.46 15.80
C GLU A 17 -2.53 -2.19 15.30
N ARG A 18 -1.79 -1.09 15.10
CA ARG A 18 -2.36 0.16 14.57
C ARG A 18 -2.91 0.01 13.15
N LEU A 19 -2.26 -0.77 12.28
CA LEU A 19 -2.76 -1.00 10.94
C LEU A 19 -4.03 -1.84 10.98
N ARG A 20 -4.04 -2.90 11.80
CA ARG A 20 -5.22 -3.75 12.01
C ARG A 20 -6.42 -2.96 12.50
N ALA A 21 -6.23 -2.14 13.53
CA ALA A 21 -7.28 -1.26 14.05
C ALA A 21 -7.79 -0.26 12.99
N PHE A 22 -6.89 0.26 12.15
CA PHE A 22 -7.28 1.11 11.02
C PHE A 22 -8.10 0.34 9.97
N ALA A 23 -7.68 -0.88 9.61
CA ALA A 23 -8.38 -1.73 8.64
C ALA A 23 -9.79 -2.12 9.11
N GLU A 24 -9.93 -2.45 10.40
CA GLU A 24 -11.22 -2.76 11.04
C GLU A 24 -12.18 -1.55 11.09
N ALA A 25 -11.63 -0.34 11.18
CA ALA A 25 -12.40 0.90 11.24
C ALA A 25 -12.90 1.39 9.86
N LEU A 26 -12.55 0.73 8.76
CA LEU A 26 -12.95 1.17 7.43
C LEU A 26 -14.49 1.13 7.25
N PRO A 27 -15.11 2.18 6.66
CA PRO A 27 -14.50 3.37 6.08
C PRO A 27 -14.35 4.52 7.11
N ALA A 28 -13.15 4.68 7.66
CA ALA A 28 -12.78 5.81 8.52
C ALA A 28 -11.76 6.72 7.82
N ARG A 29 -11.87 8.03 8.06
CA ARG A 29 -10.86 8.99 7.60
C ARG A 29 -9.57 8.81 8.41
N ALA A 30 -8.44 8.69 7.72
CA ALA A 30 -7.12 8.70 8.33
C ALA A 30 -6.20 9.72 7.63
N ARG A 31 -5.15 10.12 8.33
CA ARG A 31 -4.05 10.90 7.76
C ARG A 31 -2.80 10.03 7.79
N VAL A 32 -2.09 10.00 6.68
CA VAL A 32 -0.83 9.29 6.52
C VAL A 32 0.18 10.29 5.96
N SER A 33 1.46 10.12 6.31
CA SER A 33 2.53 10.83 5.64
C SER A 33 2.54 10.40 4.17
N GLU A 34 2.69 11.35 3.26
CA GLU A 34 2.77 11.07 1.82
C GLU A 34 3.86 10.04 1.51
N ALA A 35 5.06 10.21 2.08
CA ALA A 35 6.17 9.27 1.91
C ALA A 35 5.88 7.85 2.45
N ALA A 36 4.92 7.71 3.38
CA ALA A 36 4.54 6.42 3.94
C ALA A 36 3.35 5.78 3.22
N LEU A 37 2.67 6.51 2.33
CA LEU A 37 1.47 6.05 1.63
C LEU A 37 1.67 4.72 0.88
N PRO A 38 2.76 4.52 0.10
CA PRO A 38 2.96 3.26 -0.62
C PRO A 38 3.08 2.06 0.31
N LEU A 39 3.80 2.22 1.43
CA LEU A 39 3.96 1.17 2.44
C LEU A 39 2.64 0.85 3.14
N VAL A 40 1.86 1.86 3.52
CA VAL A 40 0.57 1.66 4.17
C VAL A 40 -0.42 0.95 3.23
N VAL A 41 -0.46 1.34 1.95
CA VAL A 41 -1.33 0.70 0.95
C VAL A 41 -0.92 -0.74 0.69
N ALA A 42 0.39 -1.01 0.56
CA ALA A 42 0.91 -2.36 0.39
C ALA A 42 0.56 -3.25 1.59
N ALA A 43 0.78 -2.76 2.81
CA ALA A 43 0.46 -3.52 4.03
C ALA A 43 -1.05 -3.72 4.19
N LEU A 44 -1.86 -2.71 3.84
CA LEU A 44 -3.31 -2.82 3.86
C LEU A 44 -3.83 -3.83 2.82
N HIS A 45 -3.22 -3.88 1.63
CA HIS A 45 -3.51 -4.88 0.60
C HIS A 45 -3.24 -6.31 1.09
N GLU A 46 -2.07 -6.56 1.69
CA GLU A 46 -1.73 -7.86 2.26
C GLU A 46 -2.65 -8.20 3.44
N HIS A 47 -2.91 -7.25 4.35
CA HIS A 47 -3.77 -7.45 5.52
C HIS A 47 -5.21 -7.80 5.14
N LEU A 48 -5.79 -7.09 4.16
CA LEU A 48 -7.16 -7.33 3.71
C LEU A 48 -7.29 -8.51 2.76
N GLY A 49 -6.19 -9.00 2.17
CA GLY A 49 -6.19 -10.10 1.21
C GLY A 49 -7.01 -9.83 -0.06
N ARG A 50 -7.19 -8.55 -0.44
CA ARG A 50 -8.03 -8.13 -1.58
C ARG A 50 -7.44 -6.94 -2.33
N SER A 51 -7.85 -6.74 -3.58
CA SER A 51 -7.41 -5.60 -4.40
C SER A 51 -7.85 -4.26 -3.82
N LEU A 52 -6.98 -3.25 -3.95
CA LEU A 52 -7.23 -1.87 -3.55
C LEU A 52 -7.09 -0.93 -4.75
N VAL A 53 -7.84 0.17 -4.72
CA VAL A 53 -7.70 1.27 -5.67
C VAL A 53 -7.28 2.50 -4.87
N LEU A 54 -6.15 3.08 -5.26
CA LEU A 54 -5.68 4.37 -4.76
C LEU A 54 -6.04 5.43 -5.79
N LEU A 55 -6.77 6.46 -5.35
CA LEU A 55 -7.04 7.65 -6.16
C LEU A 55 -6.16 8.77 -5.66
N ALA A 56 -5.31 9.31 -6.53
CA ALA A 56 -4.45 10.44 -6.22
C ALA A 56 -4.98 11.73 -6.88
N PRO A 57 -4.64 12.92 -6.35
CA PRO A 57 -5.04 14.20 -6.93
C PRO A 57 -4.46 14.44 -8.32
N GLU A 58 -3.20 14.08 -8.53
CA GLU A 58 -2.47 14.29 -9.77
C GLU A 58 -1.94 12.97 -10.37
N ASP A 59 -1.69 12.96 -11.68
CA ASP A 59 -1.07 11.84 -12.40
C ASP A 59 0.30 11.48 -11.81
N ALA A 60 1.10 12.50 -11.48
CA ALA A 60 2.42 12.34 -10.88
C ALA A 60 2.32 11.63 -9.52
N ASP A 61 1.40 12.04 -8.65
CA ASP A 61 1.19 11.39 -7.35
C ASP A 61 0.81 9.91 -7.50
N ALA A 62 -0.08 9.61 -8.45
CA ALA A 62 -0.52 8.23 -8.70
C ALA A 62 0.60 7.37 -9.28
N ARG A 63 1.43 7.94 -10.16
CA ARG A 63 2.59 7.28 -10.74
C ARG A 63 3.67 6.99 -9.70
N ASP A 64 4.01 7.98 -8.88
CA ASP A 64 5.01 7.84 -7.81
C ASP A 64 4.56 6.80 -6.78
N ALA A 65 3.28 6.82 -6.40
CA ALA A 65 2.71 5.83 -5.51
C ALA A 65 2.73 4.41 -6.12
N ALA A 66 2.43 4.28 -7.41
CA ALA A 66 2.45 2.98 -8.11
C ALA A 66 3.88 2.43 -8.23
N GLU A 67 4.86 3.25 -8.59
CA GLU A 67 6.27 2.85 -8.67
C GLU A 67 6.78 2.38 -7.30
N ALA A 68 6.57 3.19 -6.25
CA ALA A 68 7.00 2.86 -4.90
C ALA A 68 6.30 1.61 -4.35
N ALA A 69 5.01 1.41 -4.63
CA ALA A 69 4.29 0.19 -4.27
C ALA A 69 4.82 -1.03 -5.03
N GLY A 70 5.26 -0.86 -6.28
CA GLY A 70 5.89 -1.91 -7.09
C GLY A 70 7.15 -2.47 -6.43
N TRP A 71 8.00 -1.61 -5.85
CA TRP A 71 9.20 -2.05 -5.13
C TRP A 71 8.89 -2.88 -3.87
N LEU A 72 7.69 -2.72 -3.31
CA LEU A 72 7.22 -3.37 -2.08
C LEU A 72 6.49 -4.69 -2.35
N LEU A 73 5.64 -4.72 -3.38
CA LEU A 73 4.74 -5.85 -3.70
C LEU A 73 5.20 -6.70 -4.89
N GLY A 74 6.02 -6.14 -5.78
CA GLY A 74 6.32 -6.67 -7.11
C GLY A 74 5.60 -5.87 -8.18
N GLU A 75 6.30 -5.48 -9.25
CA GLU A 75 5.76 -4.64 -10.32
C GLU A 75 4.55 -5.29 -11.00
N GLU A 76 4.56 -6.61 -11.13
CA GLU A 76 3.47 -7.39 -11.71
C GLU A 76 2.18 -7.43 -10.86
N ARG A 77 2.23 -6.94 -9.62
CA ARG A 77 1.06 -6.84 -8.72
C ARG A 77 0.48 -5.43 -8.63
N VAL A 78 1.12 -4.44 -9.26
CA VAL A 78 0.69 -3.05 -9.22
C VAL A 78 0.44 -2.57 -10.65
N ALA A 79 -0.68 -1.89 -10.85
CA ALA A 79 -1.03 -1.29 -12.13
C ALA A 79 -1.32 0.19 -11.96
N PHE A 80 -0.84 1.00 -12.90
CA PHE A 80 -1.16 2.40 -13.01
C PHE A 80 -2.15 2.61 -14.18
N LEU A 81 -3.22 3.36 -13.93
CA LEU A 81 -4.22 3.73 -14.94
C LEU A 81 -4.01 5.21 -15.31
N PRO A 82 -3.42 5.50 -16.49
CA PRO A 82 -3.22 6.87 -16.98
C PRO A 82 -4.51 7.53 -17.47
#